data_AF-A0A1V6HPJ0-F1
#
_entry.id   AF-A0A1V6HPJ0-F1
#
_cell.length_a   1.000
_cell.length_b   1.000
_cell.length_c   1.000
_cell.angle_alpha   90.00
_cell.angle_beta   90.00
_cell.angle_gamma   90.00
#
_symmetry.space_group_name_H-M   'P 1'
#
loop_
_entity.id
_entity.type
_entity.pdbx_description
1 polymer ?
#
loop_
_entity_poly.entity_id
_entity_poly.type
_entity_poly.pdbx_seq_one_letter_code
_entity_poly.pdbx_strand_id
1 'polypeptide(L)'
;MHAIVFRKWNQRVKGRDWYDFEWYVRNSVKLNFNHLQERIRQFEGMEMTREEFMHLLKEHFATTDIDMVKKDVVRFLKNTKELDIWSNDYFLQLANMIKFG
;
A
#
# COMPACT_ATOMS: atom_id res chain seq x y z
N MET A 1 4.98 -0.40 4.00
CA MET A 1 5.11 -1.45 2.97
C MET A 1 4.69 -2.82 3.46
N HIS A 2 5.38 -3.53 4.39
CA HIS A 2 4.92 -4.84 4.88
C HIS A 2 3.43 -4.88 5.27
N ALA A 3 2.99 -3.87 6.01
CA ALA A 3 1.61 -3.73 6.49
C ALA A 3 0.54 -3.79 5.40
N ILE A 4 0.82 -3.22 4.21
CA ILE A 4 -0.18 -3.09 3.15
C ILE A 4 -0.39 -4.41 2.40
N VAL A 5 0.62 -5.29 2.39
CA VAL A 5 0.58 -6.57 1.67
C VAL A 5 0.17 -7.72 2.60
N PHE A 6 0.74 -7.79 3.81
CA PHE A 6 0.64 -9.01 4.62
C PHE A 6 -0.38 -8.95 5.76
N ARG A 7 -0.86 -7.76 6.14
CA ARG A 7 -1.90 -7.71 7.17
C ARG A 7 -3.24 -8.10 6.57
N LYS A 8 -3.70 -9.32 6.86
CA LYS A 8 -5.08 -9.74 6.63
C LYS A 8 -5.99 -8.97 7.57
N TRP A 9 -6.70 -7.98 7.04
CA TRP A 9 -7.67 -7.22 7.81
C TRP A 9 -9.10 -7.83 7.75
N ASN A 10 -9.30 -9.14 7.60
CA ASN A 10 -10.64 -9.75 7.47
C ASN A 10 -11.59 -8.91 6.59
N GLN A 11 -12.78 -8.53 7.09
CA GLN A 11 -13.78 -7.69 6.41
C GLN A 11 -13.51 -6.18 6.49
N ARG A 12 -12.42 -5.76 7.15
CA ARG A 12 -12.12 -4.35 7.39
C ARG A 12 -11.02 -3.88 6.46
N VAL A 13 -11.15 -2.69 5.92
CA VAL A 13 -10.09 -2.01 5.17
C VAL A 13 -9.40 -1.01 6.09
N LYS A 14 -8.08 -0.85 5.96
CA LYS A 14 -7.31 0.17 6.68
C LYS A 14 -6.86 1.27 5.71
N GLY A 15 -7.68 2.31 5.59
CA GLY A 15 -7.45 3.42 4.66
C GLY A 15 -6.21 4.26 4.99
N ARG A 16 -5.78 4.27 6.25
CA ARG A 16 -4.53 4.95 6.65
C ARG A 16 -3.30 4.36 5.95
N ASP A 17 -3.23 3.05 5.77
CA ASP A 17 -2.07 2.40 5.14
C ASP A 17 -1.98 2.79 3.65
N TRP A 18 -3.11 3.06 2.99
CA TRP A 18 -3.18 3.56 1.61
C TRP A 18 -2.73 5.03 1.52
N TYR A 19 -3.16 5.87 2.48
CA TYR A 19 -2.70 7.27 2.56
C TYR A 19 -1.19 7.36 2.77
N ASP A 20 -0.64 6.57 3.71
CA ASP A 20 0.80 6.53 3.97
C ASP A 20 1.59 6.04 2.75
N PHE A 21 1.03 5.08 1.99
CA PHE A 21 1.62 4.63 0.74
C PHE A 21 1.63 5.71 -0.34
N GLU A 22 0.51 6.39 -0.58
CA GLU A 22 0.47 7.51 -1.53
C GLU A 22 1.52 8.56 -1.17
N TRP A 23 1.54 9.00 0.10
CA TRP A 23 2.51 9.98 0.57
C TRP A 23 3.94 9.51 0.33
N TYR A 24 4.25 8.25 0.66
CA TYR A 24 5.57 7.65 0.49
C TYR A 24 6.05 7.71 -0.97
N VAL A 25 5.20 7.30 -1.92
CA VAL A 25 5.52 7.30 -3.35
C VAL A 25 5.63 8.72 -3.90
N ARG A 26 4.68 9.61 -3.56
CA ARG A 26 4.67 11.01 -4.03
C ARG A 26 5.88 11.79 -3.55
N ASN A 27 6.42 11.47 -2.37
CA ASN A 27 7.65 12.05 -1.84
C ASN A 27 8.92 11.37 -2.37
N SER A 28 8.82 10.45 -3.34
CA SER A 28 9.96 9.73 -3.93
C SER A 28 10.87 9.03 -2.90
N VAL A 29 10.29 8.58 -1.77
CA VAL A 29 11.07 7.87 -0.76
C VAL A 29 11.48 6.51 -1.31
N LYS A 30 12.77 6.18 -1.23
CA LYS A 30 13.29 4.91 -1.74
C LYS A 30 12.96 3.77 -0.79
N LEU A 31 12.40 2.70 -1.35
CA LEU A 31 12.12 1.46 -0.64
C LEU A 31 13.39 0.64 -0.54
N ASN A 32 13.94 0.60 0.67
CA ASN A 32 14.98 -0.36 1.03
C ASN A 32 14.34 -1.76 1.10
N PHE A 33 14.50 -2.52 0.03
CA PHE A 33 13.92 -3.85 -0.07
C PHE A 33 14.58 -4.85 0.88
N ASN A 34 15.87 -4.70 1.17
CA ASN A 34 16.56 -5.60 2.10
C ASN A 34 15.96 -5.49 3.51
N HIS A 35 15.70 -4.26 3.96
CA HIS A 35 15.03 -4.06 5.24
C HIS A 35 13.59 -4.58 5.23
N LEU A 36 12.87 -4.42 4.11
CA LEU A 36 11.54 -5.01 3.96
C LEU A 36 11.60 -6.55 4.04
N GLN A 37 12.57 -7.18 3.38
CA GLN A 37 12.78 -8.62 3.40
C GLN A 37 13.07 -9.12 4.81
N GLU A 38 13.90 -8.43 5.60
CA GLU A 38 14.12 -8.75 7.01
C GLU A 38 12.81 -8.78 7.80
N ARG A 39 11.89 -7.82 7.55
CA ARG A 39 10.57 -7.81 8.19
C ARG A 39 9.69 -8.95 7.71
N ILE A 40 9.64 -9.24 6.42
CA ILE A 40 8.87 -10.36 5.87
C ILE A 40 9.35 -11.67 6.48
N ARG A 41 10.67 -11.90 6.53
CA ARG A 41 11.26 -13.07 7.18
C ARG A 41 10.88 -13.16 8.65
N GLN A 42 10.92 -12.03 9.38
CA GLN A 42 10.61 -12.00 10.81
C GLN A 42 9.16 -12.35 11.12
N PHE A 43 8.20 -11.86 10.32
CA PHE A 43 6.77 -12.00 10.63
C PHE A 43 6.11 -13.17 9.89
N GLU A 44 6.51 -13.43 8.66
CA GLU A 44 5.89 -14.43 7.77
C GLU A 44 6.77 -15.67 7.58
N GLY A 45 8.05 -15.64 8.01
CA GLY A 45 8.95 -16.79 7.92
C GLY A 45 9.38 -17.16 6.49
N MET A 46 9.24 -16.25 5.52
CA MET A 46 9.50 -16.52 4.11
C MET A 46 10.48 -15.52 3.46
N GLU A 47 11.10 -15.97 2.37
CA GLU A 47 11.81 -15.12 1.43
C GLU A 47 10.90 -14.68 0.29
N MET A 48 11.11 -13.46 -0.20
CA MET A 48 10.35 -12.91 -1.31
C MET A 48 11.22 -12.04 -2.20
N THR A 49 11.09 -12.20 -3.50
CA THR A 49 11.71 -11.33 -4.50
C THR A 49 10.97 -9.99 -4.60
N ARG A 50 11.60 -8.99 -5.22
CA ARG A 50 10.94 -7.70 -5.46
C ARG A 50 9.73 -7.88 -6.35
N GLU A 51 9.85 -8.74 -7.35
CA GLU A 51 8.83 -9.04 -8.35
C GLU A 51 7.60 -9.67 -7.71
N GLU A 52 7.79 -10.66 -6.83
CA GLU A 52 6.70 -11.29 -6.06
C GLU A 52 6.02 -10.29 -5.13
N PHE A 53 6.79 -9.46 -4.42
CA PHE A 53 6.24 -8.41 -3.57
C PHE A 53 5.40 -7.42 -4.37
N MET A 54 5.91 -6.98 -5.53
CA MET A 54 5.20 -6.07 -6.41
C MET A 54 3.93 -6.68 -6.99
N HIS A 55 3.93 -7.98 -7.28
CA HIS A 55 2.74 -8.70 -7.71
C HIS A 55 1.66 -8.68 -6.63
N LEU A 56 1.99 -9.09 -5.41
CA LEU A 56 1.05 -9.10 -4.28
C LEU A 56 0.52 -7.70 -3.94
N LEU A 57 1.39 -6.68 -4.00
CA LEU A 57 0.99 -5.29 -3.78
C LEU A 57 -0.04 -4.83 -4.80
N LYS A 58 0.18 -5.14 -6.08
CA LYS A 58 -0.74 -4.76 -7.16
C LYS A 58 -2.04 -5.54 -7.08
N GLU A 59 -1.98 -6.84 -6.77
CA GLU A 59 -3.17 -7.66 -6.54
C GLU A 59 -4.01 -7.06 -5.40
N HIS A 60 -3.38 -6.73 -4.27
CA HIS A 60 -4.07 -6.08 -3.15
C HIS A 60 -4.77 -4.78 -3.57
N PHE A 61 -4.08 -3.93 -4.34
CA PHE A 61 -4.69 -2.71 -4.86
C PHE A 61 -5.79 -2.95 -5.88
N ALA A 62 -5.72 -4.00 -6.70
CA ALA A 62 -6.73 -4.31 -7.70
C ALA A 62 -8.01 -4.88 -7.08
N THR A 63 -7.90 -5.66 -6.01
CA THR A 63 -9.05 -6.41 -5.44
C THR A 63 -9.74 -5.69 -4.28
N THR A 64 -9.11 -4.69 -3.66
CA THR A 64 -9.69 -3.98 -2.51
C THR A 64 -10.78 -3.01 -2.96
N ASP A 65 -11.94 -3.00 -2.30
CA ASP A 65 -12.99 -2.00 -2.53
C ASP A 65 -12.49 -0.61 -2.10
N ILE A 66 -12.23 0.26 -3.08
CA ILE A 66 -11.71 1.62 -2.84
C ILE A 66 -12.68 2.50 -2.04
N ASP A 67 -13.99 2.27 -2.12
CA ASP A 67 -14.96 3.07 -1.38
C ASP A 67 -14.88 2.74 0.12
N MET A 68 -14.57 1.49 0.47
CA MET A 68 -14.27 1.09 1.85
C MET A 68 -12.98 1.74 2.36
N VAL A 69 -11.94 1.84 1.51
CA VAL A 69 -10.69 2.57 1.84
C VAL A 69 -10.99 4.03 2.15
N LYS A 70 -11.73 4.71 1.25
CA LYS A 70 -12.12 6.12 1.38
C LYS A 70 -12.91 6.35 2.67
N LYS A 71 -13.91 5.52 2.94
CA LYS A 71 -14.73 5.59 4.16
C LYS A 71 -13.90 5.43 5.45
N ASP A 72 -12.86 4.60 5.45
CA ASP A 72 -12.01 4.41 6.64
C ASP A 72 -11.08 5.62 6.90
N VAL A 73 -10.55 6.24 5.84
CA VAL A 73 -9.57 7.34 5.97
C VAL A 73 -10.20 8.73 6.08
N VAL A 74 -11.39 8.94 5.51
CA VAL A 74 -12.01 10.28 5.39
C VAL A 74 -12.15 11.00 6.74
N ARG A 75 -12.41 10.26 7.82
CA ARG A 75 -12.54 10.80 9.19
C ARG A 75 -11.25 11.42 9.75
N PHE A 76 -10.11 11.16 9.11
CA PHE A 76 -8.81 11.69 9.53
C PHE A 76 -8.32 12.84 8.63
N LEU A 77 -9.02 13.14 7.53
CA LEU A 77 -8.63 14.17 6.57
C LEU A 77 -9.32 15.49 6.88
N LYS A 78 -8.55 16.58 6.84
CA LYS A 78 -9.10 17.94 6.91
C LYS A 78 -9.78 18.36 5.62
N ASN A 79 -9.24 17.91 4.48
CA ASN A 79 -9.75 18.19 3.15
C ASN A 79 -10.10 16.87 2.44
N THR A 80 -11.38 16.59 2.28
CA THR A 80 -11.86 15.33 1.69
C THR A 80 -11.66 15.26 0.18
N LYS A 81 -11.42 16.40 -0.49
CA LYS A 81 -11.15 16.45 -1.93
C LYS A 81 -9.89 15.70 -2.34
N GLU A 82 -8.97 15.48 -1.40
CA GLU A 82 -7.78 14.65 -1.65
C GLU A 82 -8.14 13.22 -2.06
N LEU A 83 -9.33 12.73 -1.67
CA LEU A 83 -9.83 11.41 -2.03
C LEU A 83 -10.51 11.33 -3.40
N ASP A 84 -10.75 12.46 -4.07
CA ASP A 84 -11.49 12.48 -5.35
C ASP A 84 -10.73 11.72 -6.44
N ILE A 85 -9.39 11.77 -6.40
CA ILE A 85 -8.51 11.07 -7.34
C ILE A 85 -8.30 9.60 -6.98
N TRP A 86 -8.70 9.17 -5.79
CA TRP A 86 -8.45 7.80 -5.33
C TRP A 86 -9.33 6.81 -6.10
N SER A 87 -8.67 5.91 -6.81
CA SER A 87 -9.24 4.75 -7.50
C SER A 87 -8.24 3.60 -7.44
N ASN A 88 -8.68 2.37 -7.66
CA ASN A 88 -7.76 1.22 -7.78
C ASN A 88 -6.69 1.50 -8.86
N ASP A 89 -7.09 2.05 -10.02
CA ASP A 89 -6.16 2.42 -11.10
C ASP A 89 -5.12 3.45 -10.68
N TYR A 90 -5.52 4.44 -9.87
CA TYR A 90 -4.60 5.43 -9.32
C TYR A 90 -3.52 4.76 -8.45
N PHE A 91 -3.92 3.87 -7.55
CA PHE A 91 -2.98 3.16 -6.69
C PHE A 91 -2.10 2.15 -7.44
N LEU A 92 -2.63 1.51 -8.49
CA LEU A 92 -1.85 0.67 -9.40
C LEU A 92 -0.78 1.49 -10.16
N GLN A 93 -1.10 2.71 -10.58
CA GLN A 93 -0.11 3.63 -11.17
C GLN A 93 0.96 4.02 -10.15
N LEU A 94 0.59 4.38 -8.92
CA LEU A 94 1.54 4.69 -7.86
C LEU A 94 2.47 3.50 -7.55
N ALA A 95 1.96 2.27 -7.58
CA ALA A 95 2.79 1.07 -7.39
C ALA A 95 3.92 0.99 -8.43
N ASN A 96 3.68 1.41 -9.68
CA ASN A 96 4.71 1.46 -10.73
C ASN A 96 5.76 2.56 -10.51
N MET A 97 5.47 3.54 -9.64
CA MET A 97 6.36 4.68 -9.36
C MET A 97 7.26 4.44 -8.14
N ILE A 98 7.16 3.29 -7.46
CA ILE A 98 8.03 2.94 -6.33
C ILE A 98 9.47 2.92 -6.81
N LYS A 99 10.33 3.64 -6.08
CA LYS A 99 11.77 3.64 -6.29
C LYS A 99 12.40 2.70 -5.28
N PHE A 100 13.25 1.79 -5.72
CA PHE A 100 14.06 0.96 -4.84
C PHE A 100 15.42 1.62 -4.60
N GLY A 101 15.97 1.49 -3.39
CA GLY A 101 17.23 2.10 -2.99
C GLY A 101 18.04 1.24 -2.06
#